data_AF-A0A4S3KG85-F1
#
_entry.id   AF-A0A4S3KG85-F1
#
_cell.length_a   1.000
_cell.length_b   1.000
_cell.length_c   1.000
_cell.angle_alpha   90.00
_cell.angle_beta   90.00
_cell.angle_gamma   90.00
#
_symmetry.space_group_name_H-M   'P 1'
#
loop_
_entity.id
_entity.type
_entity.pdbx_description
1 polymer ?
#
loop_
_entity_poly.entity_id
_entity_poly.type
_entity_poly.pdbx_seq_one_letter_code
_entity_poly.pdbx_strand_id
1 'polypeptide(L)' 'MALIQHDGLVCASDGDGVESLSVLTEDADGALRLLGHRGAVRAELPPRLRLAALMPHRLEAA' A
#
# COMPACT_ATOMS: atom_id res chain seq x y z
N MET A 1 -12.97 -12.12 -5.21
CA MET A 1 -12.26 -10.98 -4.58
C MET A 1 -11.64 -11.42 -3.27
N ALA A 2 -10.36 -11.78 -3.29
CA ALA A 2 -9.61 -12.06 -2.07
C ALA A 2 -8.40 -11.11 -2.01
N LEU A 3 -8.20 -10.48 -0.84
CA LEU A 3 -6.97 -9.79 -0.51
C LEU A 3 -6.07 -10.77 0.24
N ILE A 4 -4.86 -10.98 -0.26
CA ILE A 4 -3.86 -11.85 0.36
C ILE A 4 -2.62 -11.02 0.63
N GLN A 5 -2.07 -11.15 1.84
CA GLN A 5 -0.79 -10.55 2.20
C GLN A 5 0.31 -11.62 2.10
N HIS A 6 1.39 -11.32 1.38
CA HIS A 6 2.55 -12.21 1.22
C HIS A 6 3.83 -11.38 1.20
N ASP A 7 4.79 -11.65 2.07
CA ASP A 7 6.06 -10.90 2.18
C ASP A 7 5.89 -9.37 2.24
N GLY A 8 4.85 -8.88 2.94
CA GLY A 8 4.58 -7.44 3.07
C GLY A 8 3.84 -6.82 1.87
N LEU A 9 3.52 -7.60 0.85
CA LEU A 9 2.80 -7.17 -0.35
C LEU A 9 1.32 -7.54 -0.25
N VAL A 10 0.44 -6.65 -0.70
CA VAL A 10 -1.00 -6.91 -0.76
C VAL A 10 -1.40 -7.23 -2.19
N CYS A 11 -1.81 -8.47 -2.41
CA CYS A 11 -2.29 -8.97 -3.70
C CYS A 11 -3.82 -8.89 -3.72
N ALA A 12 -4.38 -8.23 -4.73
CA ALA A 12 -5.80 -8.26 -5.02
C ALA A 12 -6.03 -9.17 -6.21
N SER A 13 -6.64 -10.34 -5.98
CA SER A 13 -7.12 -11.21 -7.07
C SER A 13 -8.63 -11.12 -7.13
N ASP A 14 -9.17 -10.84 -8.32
CA ASP A 14 -10.61 -10.74 -8.55
C ASP A 14 -11.33 -12.10 -8.45
N GLY A 15 -10.57 -13.19 -8.59
CA GLY A 15 -11.07 -14.55 -8.39
C GLY A 15 -11.63 -15.19 -9.65
N ASP A 16 -11.45 -14.56 -10.82
CA ASP A 16 -11.82 -15.15 -12.13
C ASP A 16 -10.61 -15.77 -12.86
N GLY A 17 -9.45 -15.85 -12.19
CA GLY A 17 -8.26 -16.46 -12.78
C GLY A 17 -7.67 -15.61 -13.90
N VAL A 18 -7.28 -14.37 -13.59
CA VAL A 18 -6.55 -13.53 -14.54
C VAL A 18 -5.07 -13.92 -14.56
N GLU A 19 -4.54 -14.13 -15.76
CA GLU A 19 -3.17 -14.59 -16.08
C GLU A 19 -2.06 -13.58 -15.67
N SER A 20 -2.44 -12.44 -15.10
CA SER A 20 -1.54 -11.33 -14.77
C SER A 20 -1.69 -10.93 -13.31
N LEU A 21 -0.95 -11.65 -12.45
CA LEU A 21 -0.79 -11.29 -11.05
C LEU A 21 -0.30 -9.84 -10.94
N SER A 22 -1.04 -9.02 -10.20
CA SER A 22 -0.68 -7.63 -9.92
C SER A 22 -0.69 -7.40 -8.42
N VAL A 23 0.27 -6.61 -7.94
CA VAL A 23 0.56 -6.42 -6.52
C VAL A 23 0.46 -4.94 -6.19
N LEU A 24 -0.22 -4.60 -5.11
CA LEU A 24 -0.22 -3.25 -4.56
C LEU A 24 0.83 -3.17 -3.45
N THR A 25 1.73 -2.21 -3.55
CA THR A 25 2.76 -1.91 -2.54
C THR A 25 2.68 -0.46 -2.10
N GLU A 26 3.01 -0.20 -0.84
CA GLU A 26 3.30 1.12 -0.29
C GLU A 26 4.81 1.19 -0.05
N ASP A 27 5.48 2.16 -0.68
CA ASP A 27 6.92 2.39 -0.51
C ASP A 27 7.20 3.19 0.77
N ALA A 28 8.46 3.26 1.20
CA ALA A 28 8.88 3.99 2.40
C ALA A 28 8.61 5.50 2.31
N ASP A 29 8.51 6.05 1.09
CA ASP A 29 8.09 7.43 0.85
C ASP A 29 6.56 7.64 0.93
N GLY A 30 5.79 6.57 1.12
CA GLY A 30 4.33 6.56 1.19
C GLY A 30 3.63 6.54 -0.18
N ALA A 31 4.37 6.39 -1.28
CA ALA A 31 3.78 6.19 -2.60
C ALA A 31 3.12 4.80 -2.71
N LEU A 32 1.94 4.75 -3.32
CA LEU A 32 1.28 3.48 -3.65
C LEU A 32 1.59 3.11 -5.10
N ARG A 33 2.12 1.90 -5.33
CA ARG A 33 2.46 1.40 -6.67
C ARG A 33 1.72 0.10 -6.98
N LEU A 34 1.22 0.01 -8.20
CA LEU A 34 0.72 -1.24 -8.76
C LEU A 34 1.84 -1.87 -9.59
N LEU A 35 2.31 -3.03 -9.16
CA LEU A 35 3.35 -3.80 -9.84
C LEU A 35 2.70 -4.95 -10.62
N GLY A 36 3.15 -5.19 -11.84
CA GLY A 36 2.88 -6.45 -12.52
C GLY A 36 3.75 -7.58 -11.94
N HIS A 37 3.44 -8.83 -12.28
CA HIS A 37 4.13 -10.04 -11.79
C HIS A 37 5.67 -10.05 -11.95
N ARG A 38 6.24 -9.26 -12.87
CA ARG A 38 7.71 -9.10 -13.04
C ARG A 38 8.31 -7.95 -12.23
N GLY A 39 7.54 -7.33 -11.34
CA GLY A 39 7.95 -6.16 -10.56
C GLY A 39 7.90 -4.83 -11.33
N ALA A 40 7.43 -4.82 -12.58
CA ALA A 40 7.31 -3.59 -13.36
C ALA A 40 6.14 -2.73 -12.85
N VAL A 41 6.39 -1.44 -12.61
CA VAL A 41 5.36 -0.47 -12.21
C VAL A 41 4.39 -0.24 -13.38
N ARG A 42 3.10 -0.42 -13.11
CA ARG A 42 2.00 -0.17 -14.05
C ARG A 42 1.25 1.12 -13.74
N ALA A 43 1.16 1.48 -12.47
CA ALA A 43 0.54 2.72 -12.01
C ALA A 43 1.15 3.15 -10.68
N GLU A 44 1.09 4.45 -10.41
CA GLU A 44 1.62 5.08 -9.20
C GLU A 44 0.66 6.16 -8.70
N LEU A 45 0.48 6.22 -7.39
CA LEU A 45 -0.18 7.30 -6.68
C LEU A 45 0.82 7.92 -5.70
N PRO A 46 1.05 9.23 -5.77
CA PRO A 46 1.97 9.89 -4.85
C PRO A 46 1.43 9.85 -3.41
N PRO A 47 2.32 9.96 -2.40
CA PRO A 47 1.93 9.98 -1.00
C PRO A 47 0.93 11.11 -0.74
N ARG A 48 -0.10 10.81 0.05
CA ARG A 48 -1.02 11.83 0.54
C ARG A 48 -0.47 12.41 1.83
N LEU A 49 0.01 13.66 1.75
CA LEU A 49 0.33 14.46 2.94
C LEU A 49 -0.93 14.57 3.80
N ARG A 50 -0.97 13.81 4.90
CA ARG A 50 -1.91 14.06 5.99
C ARG A 50 -1.26 15.06 6.93
N LEU A 51 -1.85 16.25 7.01
CA LEU A 51 -1.59 17.13 8.13
C LEU A 51 -2.07 16.40 9.39
N ALA A 52 -1.15 15.76 10.10
CA ALA A 52 -1.44 15.24 11.43
C ALA A 52 -1.86 16.45 12.26
N ALA A 53 -3.13 16.49 12.67
CA ALA A 53 -3.55 17.46 13.67
C ALA A 53 -2.58 17.32 14.84
N LEU A 54 -1.94 18.41 15.25
CA LEU A 54 -1.13 18.44 16.46
C LEU A 54 -2.07 18.06 17.62
N MET A 55 -2.15 16.76 17.93
CA MET A 55 -2.68 16.32 19.20
C MET A 55 -1.62 16.76 20.21
N PRO A 56 -1.95 17.66 21.16
CA PRO A 56 -1.02 17.96 22.23
C PRO A 56 -0.74 16.64 22.96
N HIS A 57 0.53 16.23 22.92
CA HIS A 57 1.02 15.15 23.75
C HIS A 57 0.63 15.49 25.19
N ARG A 58 -0.23 14.67 25.78
CA ARG A 58 -0.54 14.77 27.20
C ARG A 58 0.75 14.39 27.93
N LEU A 59 1.51 15.41 28.34
CA LEU A 59 2.62 15.27 29.27
C LEU A 59 2.00 14.91 30.62
N GLU A 60 1.77 13.62 30.86
CA GLU A 60 1.52 13.14 32.21
C GLU A 60 2.81 13.35 33.00
N ALA A 61 2.81 14.41 33.80
CA ALA A 61 3.77 14.66 34.85
C ALA A 61 3.35 13.91 36.12
N ALA A 62 4.35 13.37 36.81
CA ALA A 62 4.37 12.75 38.14
C ALA A 62 4.11 11.24 38.22
#